data_AF-A0A7X6T051-F1
#
_entry.id   AF-A0A7X6T051-F1
#
_cell.length_a   1.000
_cell.length_b   1.000
_cell.length_c   1.000
_cell.angle_alpha   90.00
_cell.angle_beta   90.00
_cell.angle_gamma   90.00
#
_symmetry.space_group_name_H-M   'P 1'
#
loop_
_entity.id
_entity.type
_entity.pdbx_description
1 polymer ?
#
loop_
_entity_poly.entity_id
_entity_poly.type
_entity_poly.pdbx_seq_one_letter_code
_entity_poly.pdbx_strand_id
1 'polypeptide(L)'
;MKTKLEKIDNNRWLIPKTGAMRVPGLIFTSQELIKEVLDGESITQVANVATLPGIVGYSIAMPDIHWGYGFPIGGVAAFNMEEGIVSPGGVGYDINCGCRLMTTALMEEDIKPGLKEVVLALFRDI
;
A
#
# COMPACT_ATOMS: atom_id res chain seq x y z
N MET A 1 -15.05 5.16 14.89
CA MET A 1 -15.37 3.79 15.40
C MET A 1 -14.05 3.13 15.76
N LYS A 2 -13.88 2.52 16.93
CA LYS A 2 -12.69 1.70 17.20
C LYS A 2 -12.86 0.36 16.49
N THR A 3 -12.30 0.24 15.29
CA THR A 3 -12.29 -1.01 14.53
C THR A 3 -11.49 -2.04 15.30
N LYS A 4 -12.13 -3.15 15.72
CA LYS A 4 -11.45 -4.21 16.46
C LYS A 4 -10.59 -5.02 15.48
N LEU A 5 -9.28 -5.06 15.70
CA LEU A 5 -8.38 -5.92 14.94
C LEU A 5 -8.24 -7.29 15.60
N GLU A 6 -8.20 -8.34 14.79
CA GLU A 6 -7.92 -9.71 15.23
C GLU A 6 -6.56 -10.15 14.67
N LYS A 7 -5.62 -10.53 15.54
CA LYS A 7 -4.34 -11.06 15.11
C LYS A 7 -4.55 -12.45 14.49
N ILE A 8 -4.12 -12.62 13.24
CA ILE A 8 -4.11 -13.93 12.57
C ILE A 8 -2.78 -14.62 12.85
N ASP A 9 -1.67 -13.92 12.61
CA ASP A 9 -0.31 -14.36 12.93
C ASP A 9 0.62 -13.16 13.14
N ASN A 10 1.94 -13.37 13.12
CA ASN A 10 2.92 -12.33 13.42
C ASN A 10 2.96 -11.18 12.40
N ASN A 11 2.43 -11.38 11.19
CA ASN A 11 2.49 -10.41 10.10
C ASN A 11 1.11 -10.08 9.52
N ARG A 12 0.02 -10.61 10.09
CA ARG A 12 -1.33 -10.47 9.53
C ARG A 12 -2.37 -10.17 10.59
N TRP A 13 -3.18 -9.16 10.30
CA TRP A 13 -4.25 -8.67 11.16
C TRP A 13 -5.54 -8.55 10.36
N LEU A 14 -6.63 -9.10 10.90
CA LEU A 14 -7.94 -9.07 10.29
C LEU A 14 -8.73 -7.89 10.83
N ILE A 15 -9.40 -7.16 9.95
CA ILE A 15 -10.55 -6.31 10.29
C ILE A 15 -11.81 -7.17 10.05
N PRO A 16 -12.52 -7.61 11.10
CA PRO A 16 -13.75 -8.36 10.95
C PRO A 16 -14.78 -7.55 10.15
N LYS A 17 -15.52 -8.24 9.30
CA LYS A 17 -16.61 -7.65 8.52
C LYS A 17 -17.67 -7.08 9.47
N THR A 18 -17.92 -5.78 9.40
CA THR A 18 -18.91 -5.08 10.22
C THR A 18 -19.68 -4.04 9.40
N GLY A 19 -20.89 -3.68 9.84
CA GLY A 19 -21.69 -2.65 9.18
C GLY A 19 -21.95 -2.92 7.69
N ALA A 20 -21.61 -1.95 6.83
CA ALA A 20 -21.80 -2.03 5.38
C ALA A 20 -20.66 -2.74 4.63
N MET A 21 -19.64 -3.26 5.34
CA MET A 21 -18.58 -4.03 4.70
C MET A 21 -19.18 -5.25 4.00
N ARG A 22 -18.71 -5.54 2.78
CA ARG A 22 -19.09 -6.70 1.97
C ARG A 22 -18.11 -7.87 2.18
N VAL A 23 -16.84 -7.54 2.37
CA VAL A 23 -15.73 -8.45 2.71
C VAL A 23 -15.02 -7.97 3.99
N PRO A 24 -14.24 -8.81 4.70
CA PRO A 24 -13.34 -8.34 5.75
C PRO A 24 -12.16 -7.53 5.20
N GLY A 25 -11.45 -6.82 6.08
CA GLY A 25 -10.16 -6.20 5.77
C GLY A 25 -8.99 -7.06 6.21
N LEU A 26 -7.85 -7.00 5.52
CA LEU A 26 -6.63 -7.73 5.84
C LEU A 26 -5.42 -6.80 5.80
N ILE A 27 -4.75 -6.63 6.92
CA ILE A 27 -3.55 -5.79 7.04
C ILE A 27 -2.34 -6.69 7.21
N PHE A 28 -1.36 -6.53 6.32
CA PHE A 28 -0.04 -7.12 6.47
C PHE A 28 0.85 -6.14 7.22
N THR A 29 1.25 -6.45 8.45
CA THR A 29 2.22 -5.66 9.19
C THR A 29 2.74 -6.46 10.38
N SER A 30 3.98 -6.18 10.80
CA SER A 30 4.59 -6.87 11.93
C SER A 30 3.97 -6.45 13.26
N GLN A 31 4.26 -7.21 14.32
CA GLN A 31 3.76 -6.91 15.66
C GLN A 31 4.36 -5.61 16.24
N GLU A 32 5.53 -5.19 15.76
CA GLU A 32 6.20 -3.96 16.14
C GLU A 32 5.54 -2.75 15.48
N LEU A 33 5.23 -2.87 14.18
CA LEU A 33 4.70 -1.78 13.35
C LEU A 33 3.19 -1.56 13.51
N ILE A 34 2.43 -2.57 13.98
CA ILE A 34 0.97 -2.46 14.10
C ILE A 34 0.51 -1.28 14.96
N LYS A 35 1.32 -0.84 15.93
CA LYS A 35 0.99 0.30 16.81
C LYS A 35 0.87 1.59 16.02
N GLU A 36 1.77 1.82 15.07
CA GLU A 36 1.76 3.02 14.21
C GLU A 36 0.59 2.97 13.22
N VAL A 37 0.26 1.78 12.73
CA VAL A 37 -0.89 1.57 11.84
C VAL A 37 -2.22 1.78 12.57
N LEU A 38 -2.30 1.37 13.85
CA LEU A 38 -3.51 1.43 14.69
C LEU A 38 -4.00 2.84 15.00
N ASP A 39 -3.08 3.80 15.08
CA ASP A 39 -3.40 5.18 15.45
C ASP A 39 -3.86 6.02 14.24
N GLY A 40 -3.86 5.45 13.03
CA GLY A 40 -4.16 6.15 11.78
C GLY A 40 -5.58 5.96 11.24
N GLU A 41 -6.05 6.94 10.48
CA GLU A 41 -7.31 6.88 9.71
C GLU A 41 -7.26 5.85 8.55
N SER A 42 -6.08 5.32 8.25
CA SER A 42 -5.87 4.35 7.17
C SER A 42 -6.64 3.04 7.40
N ILE A 43 -6.80 2.59 8.65
CA ILE A 43 -7.64 1.42 8.98
C ILE A 43 -9.11 1.66 8.63
N THR A 44 -9.61 2.87 8.90
CA THR A 44 -10.96 3.27 8.50
C THR A 44 -11.09 3.21 6.97
N GLN A 45 -10.07 3.64 6.22
CA GLN A 45 -10.06 3.56 4.77
C GLN A 45 -10.10 2.11 4.26
N VAL A 46 -9.37 1.18 4.89
CA VAL A 46 -9.47 -0.26 4.56
C VAL A 46 -10.91 -0.75 4.76
N ALA A 47 -11.55 -0.40 5.88
CA ALA A 47 -12.93 -0.77 6.16
C ALA A 47 -13.92 -0.13 5.17
N ASN A 48 -13.71 1.13 4.77
CA ASN A 48 -14.52 1.81 3.76
C ASN A 48 -14.42 1.14 2.39
N VAL A 49 -13.20 0.81 1.94
CA VAL A 49 -12.96 0.09 0.69
C VAL A 49 -13.68 -1.26 0.69
N ALA A 50 -13.70 -1.94 1.85
CA ALA A 50 -14.40 -3.21 2.00
C ALA A 50 -15.93 -3.14 1.80
N THR A 51 -16.52 -1.95 1.71
CA THR A 51 -17.96 -1.74 1.46
C THR A 51 -18.31 -1.66 -0.03
N LEU A 52 -17.31 -1.52 -0.91
CA LEU A 52 -17.49 -1.19 -2.31
C LEU A 52 -18.09 -2.37 -3.12
N PRO A 53 -19.04 -2.12 -4.05
CA PRO A 53 -19.69 -3.17 -4.83
C PRO A 53 -18.69 -4.03 -5.62
N GLY A 54 -18.94 -5.35 -5.66
CA GLY A 54 -18.13 -6.31 -6.41
C GLY A 54 -16.73 -6.58 -5.85
N ILE A 55 -16.36 -6.06 -4.67
CA ILE A 55 -15.04 -6.35 -4.06
C ILE A 55 -14.89 -7.85 -3.75
N VAL A 56 -13.71 -8.41 -4.02
CA VAL A 56 -13.41 -9.84 -3.93
C VAL A 56 -12.45 -10.13 -2.78
N GLY A 57 -12.78 -11.13 -1.95
CA GLY A 57 -11.89 -11.64 -0.91
C GLY A 57 -11.75 -10.71 0.29
N TYR A 58 -10.85 -9.72 0.18
CA TYR A 58 -10.49 -8.79 1.25
C TYR A 58 -10.23 -7.39 0.70
N SER A 59 -10.44 -6.36 1.53
CA SER A 59 -9.77 -5.07 1.37
C SER A 59 -8.40 -5.16 2.02
N ILE A 60 -7.32 -5.05 1.25
CA ILE A 60 -5.96 -5.36 1.71
C ILE A 60 -5.17 -4.08 1.94
N ALA A 61 -4.33 -4.09 2.98
CA ALA A 61 -3.30 -3.08 3.20
C ALA A 61 -1.93 -3.72 3.42
N MET A 62 -0.92 -3.12 2.80
CA MET A 62 0.48 -3.50 2.91
C MET A 62 1.14 -2.89 4.17
N PRO A 63 2.35 -3.34 4.56
CA PRO A 63 3.01 -2.90 5.79
C PRO A 63 3.29 -1.39 5.88
N ASP A 64 3.36 -0.72 4.74
CA ASP A 64 3.59 0.73 4.58
C ASP A 64 2.28 1.54 4.51
N ILE A 65 1.16 0.95 4.91
CA ILE A 65 -0.16 1.58 4.90
C ILE A 65 -0.18 2.93 5.61
N HIS A 66 -0.69 3.96 4.93
CA HIS A 66 -0.93 5.27 5.52
C HIS A 66 -2.12 5.97 4.85
N TRP A 67 -2.50 7.11 5.42
CA TRP A 67 -3.69 7.85 5.01
C TRP A 67 -3.57 8.32 3.54
N GLY A 68 -4.56 7.94 2.73
CA GLY A 68 -4.64 8.30 1.31
C GLY A 68 -5.93 9.04 0.95
N TYR A 69 -6.27 9.09 -0.34
CA TYR A 69 -7.49 9.72 -0.84
C TYR A 69 -8.57 8.68 -1.14
N GLY A 70 -9.47 8.46 -0.18
CA GLY A 70 -10.53 7.44 -0.24
C GLY A 70 -10.01 6.03 0.08
N PHE A 71 -9.06 5.53 -0.71
CA PHE A 71 -8.29 4.33 -0.40
C PHE A 71 -7.03 4.73 0.41
N PRO A 72 -6.51 3.85 1.28
CA PRO A 72 -5.21 4.07 1.88
C PRO A 72 -4.11 3.89 0.84
N ILE A 73 -3.00 4.63 0.99
CA ILE A 73 -1.77 4.30 0.27
C ILE A 73 -1.25 2.97 0.83
N GLY A 74 -0.69 2.11 -0.03
CA GLY A 74 -0.39 0.71 0.29
C GLY A 74 -1.64 -0.19 0.27
N GLY A 75 -2.78 0.32 -0.21
CA GLY A 75 -4.02 -0.45 -0.35
C GLY A 75 -4.04 -1.33 -1.62
N VAL A 76 -4.66 -2.50 -1.52
CA VAL A 76 -4.98 -3.36 -2.66
C VAL A 76 -6.43 -3.84 -2.55
N ALA A 77 -7.19 -3.72 -3.63
CA ALA A 77 -8.53 -4.29 -3.72
C ALA A 77 -8.77 -4.81 -5.13
N ALA A 78 -9.30 -6.02 -5.24
CA ALA A 78 -9.76 -6.59 -6.49
C ALA A 78 -11.28 -6.50 -6.57
N PHE A 79 -11.80 -6.17 -7.75
CA PHE A 79 -13.22 -6.05 -8.01
C PHE A 79 -13.62 -7.00 -9.15
N ASN A 80 -14.81 -7.59 -9.06
CA ASN A 80 -15.40 -8.38 -10.12
C ASN A 80 -15.56 -7.53 -11.40
N MET A 81 -15.31 -8.10 -12.57
CA MET A 81 -15.34 -7.38 -13.86
C MET A 81 -16.74 -6.94 -14.31
N GLU A 82 -17.79 -7.67 -13.93
CA GLU A 82 -19.18 -7.42 -14.36
C GLU A 82 -19.94 -6.57 -13.34
N GLU A 83 -19.76 -6.84 -12.04
CA GLU A 83 -20.52 -6.22 -10.95
C GLU A 83 -19.71 -5.21 -10.12
N GLY A 84 -18.42 -5.06 -10.43
CA GLY A 84 -17.50 -4.21 -9.69
C GLY A 84 -17.47 -2.77 -10.13
N ILE A 85 -16.55 -2.01 -9.54
CA ILE A 85 -16.35 -0.59 -9.80
C ILE A 85 -14.88 -0.29 -10.07
N VAL A 86 -14.65 0.86 -10.72
CA VAL A 86 -13.32 1.48 -10.78
C VAL A 86 -13.37 2.76 -9.95
N SER A 87 -12.46 2.90 -9.00
CA SER A 87 -12.29 4.11 -8.19
C SER A 87 -10.93 4.74 -8.49
N PRO A 88 -10.87 5.96 -9.06
CA PRO A 88 -9.61 6.67 -9.27
C PRO A 88 -8.80 6.84 -7.99
N GLY A 89 -9.46 7.02 -6.84
CA GLY A 89 -8.81 7.09 -5.54
C GLY A 89 -8.11 5.79 -5.12
N GLY A 90 -8.51 4.65 -5.67
CA GLY A 90 -7.83 3.36 -5.49
C GLY A 90 -6.63 3.14 -6.41
N VAL A 91 -6.44 4.01 -7.40
CA VAL A 91 -5.25 4.03 -8.28
C VAL A 91 -4.23 5.06 -7.76
N GLY A 92 -4.72 6.25 -7.39
CA GLY A 92 -3.90 7.38 -6.98
C GLY A 92 -3.80 8.46 -8.06
N TYR A 93 -3.37 9.66 -7.64
CA TYR A 93 -3.26 10.83 -8.52
C TYR A 93 -2.12 10.70 -9.53
N ASP A 94 -0.95 10.22 -9.08
CA ASP A 94 0.22 10.00 -9.92
C ASP A 94 0.16 8.59 -10.53
N ILE A 95 -0.63 8.47 -11.60
CA ILE A 95 -0.91 7.20 -12.26
C ILE A 95 0.39 6.63 -12.83
N ASN A 96 0.66 5.37 -12.49
CA ASN A 96 1.87 4.64 -12.89
C ASN A 96 3.17 5.23 -12.29
N CYS A 97 3.08 5.94 -11.16
CA CYS A 97 4.23 6.16 -10.30
C CYS A 97 4.89 4.80 -9.99
N GLY A 98 6.20 4.72 -10.18
CA GLY A 98 6.90 3.45 -10.11
C GLY A 98 8.40 3.59 -10.25
N CYS A 99 9.09 2.45 -10.15
CA CYS A 99 10.54 2.38 -10.17
C CYS A 99 11.04 1.68 -11.44
N ARG A 100 12.17 2.16 -11.97
CA ARG A 100 12.96 1.45 -12.99
C ARG A 100 14.35 1.17 -12.43
N LEU A 101 14.78 -0.08 -12.50
CA LEU A 101 16.13 -0.49 -12.15
C LEU A 101 16.96 -0.75 -13.41
N MET A 102 18.18 -0.22 -13.46
CA MET A 102 19.16 -0.48 -14.51
C MET A 102 20.41 -1.09 -13.88
N THR A 103 21.01 -2.06 -14.57
CA THR A 103 22.23 -2.74 -14.11
C THR A 103 23.41 -2.36 -14.99
N THR A 104 24.61 -2.37 -14.42
CA THR A 104 25.87 -2.24 -15.15
C THR A 104 26.79 -3.41 -14.78
N ALA A 105 27.90 -3.55 -15.49
CA ALA A 105 28.95 -4.50 -15.11
C ALA A 105 29.94 -3.93 -14.08
N LEU A 106 29.74 -2.67 -13.64
CA LEU A 106 30.62 -1.99 -12.69
C LEU A 106 30.36 -2.48 -11.26
N MET A 107 31.43 -2.58 -10.48
CA MET A 107 31.40 -2.84 -9.05
C MET A 107 31.49 -1.54 -8.25
N GLU A 108 31.26 -1.61 -6.94
CA GLU A 108 31.35 -0.43 -6.05
C GLU A 108 32.72 0.26 -6.18
N GLU A 109 33.80 -0.51 -6.26
CA GLU A 109 35.18 -0.02 -6.39
C GLU A 109 35.46 0.74 -7.68
N ASP A 110 34.72 0.47 -8.77
CA ASP A 110 34.84 1.20 -10.03
C ASP A 110 34.21 2.60 -9.95
N ILE A 111 33.18 2.76 -9.11
CA ILE A 111 32.36 3.99 -9.04
C ILE A 111 32.79 4.88 -7.87
N LYS A 112 33.15 4.29 -6.73
CA LYS A 112 33.42 5.02 -5.48
C LYS A 112 34.43 6.16 -5.62
N PRO A 113 35.55 6.04 -6.37
CA PRO A 113 36.50 7.14 -6.55
C PRO A 113 35.93 8.35 -7.29
N GLY A 114 34.94 8.14 -8.17
CA GLY A 114 34.32 9.17 -9.02
C GLY A 114 32.83 9.41 -8.75
N LEU A 115 32.32 8.96 -7.59
CA LEU A 115 30.89 8.96 -7.29
C LEU A 115 30.29 10.37 -7.37
N LYS A 116 31.05 11.38 -6.92
CA LYS A 116 30.61 12.77 -6.96
C LYS A 116 30.40 13.25 -8.40
N GLU A 117 31.33 12.95 -9.29
CA GLU A 117 31.30 13.34 -10.69
C GLU A 117 30.15 12.64 -11.42
N VAL A 118 29.92 11.35 -11.13
CA VAL A 118 28.79 10.59 -11.68
C VAL A 118 27.46 11.18 -11.23
N VAL A 119 27.28 11.44 -9.92
CA VAL A 119 26.04 12.04 -9.40
C VAL A 119 25.78 13.43 -9.99
N LEU A 120 26.82 14.26 -10.12
CA LEU A 120 26.69 15.58 -10.74
C LEU A 120 26.36 15.50 -12.24
N ALA A 121 26.91 14.53 -12.96
CA ALA A 121 26.56 14.30 -14.35
C ALA A 121 25.09 13.88 -14.48
N LEU A 122 24.60 12.96 -13.64
CA LEU A 122 23.19 12.55 -13.62
C LEU A 122 22.25 13.71 -13.33
N PHE A 123 22.57 14.56 -12.35
CA PHE A 123 21.74 15.73 -12.02
C PHE A 123 21.72 16.79 -13.13
N ARG A 124 22.80 16.92 -13.91
CA ARG A 124 22.85 17.85 -15.05
C ARG A 124 22.02 17.33 -16.23
N ASP A 125 22.05 16.02 -16.46
CA ASP A 125 21.56 15.41 -17.70
C ASP A 125 20.11 14.87 -17.61
N ILE A 126 19.51 14.84 -16.40
CA ILE A 126 18.12 14.42 -16.13
C ILE A 126 17.35 15.59 -15.52
#